data_AF-A0A9D4FBZ9-F1
#
_entry.id   AF-A0A9D4FBZ9-F1
#
_cell.length_a   1.000
_cell.length_b   1.000
_cell.length_c   1.000
_cell.angle_alpha   90.00
_cell.angle_beta   90.00
_cell.angle_gamma   90.00
#
_symmetry.space_group_name_H-M   'P 1'
#
loop_
_entity.id
_entity.type
_entity.pdbx_description
1 polymer ?
#
loop_
_entity_poly.entity_id
_entity_poly.type
_entity_poly.pdbx_seq_one_letter_code
_entity_poly.pdbx_strand_id
1 'polypeptide(L)' 'MMNVPFVRLSPLLTEEVPLDCVDEQKLQKMIQETKSYIKEHMDSITKVVEHLKR' A
#
# COMPACT_ATOMS: atom_id res chain seq x y z
N MET A 1 -8.79 -9.40 -25.67
CA MET A 1 -8.91 -8.81 -24.31
C MET A 1 -7.58 -8.99 -23.61
N MET A 2 -6.91 -7.92 -23.16
CA MET A 2 -5.76 -8.07 -22.27
C MET A 2 -6.27 -8.53 -20.90
N ASN A 3 -5.67 -9.60 -20.38
CA ASN A 3 -6.03 -10.16 -19.09
C ASN A 3 -5.26 -9.39 -18.01
N VAL A 4 -5.81 -8.27 -17.54
CA VAL A 4 -5.17 -7.46 -16.49
C VAL A 4 -5.37 -8.18 -15.15
N PRO A 5 -4.30 -8.63 -14.46
CA PRO A 5 -4.43 -9.29 -13.17
C PRO A 5 -5.03 -8.31 -12.16
N PHE A 6 -6.04 -8.76 -11.41
CA PHE A 6 -6.55 -7.99 -10.28
C PHE A 6 -5.51 -8.00 -9.16
N VAL A 7 -5.07 -6.81 -8.76
CA VAL A 7 -4.07 -6.62 -7.72
C VAL A 7 -4.63 -5.64 -6.70
N ARG A 8 -4.71 -6.07 -5.44
CA ARG A 8 -5.07 -5.20 -4.33
C ARG A 8 -3.84 -4.93 -3.48
N LEU A 9 -3.39 -3.67 -3.47
CA LEU A 9 -2.33 -3.18 -2.59
C LEU A 9 -2.97 -2.29 -1.54
N SER A 10 -3.02 -2.74 -0.30
CA SER A 10 -3.59 -1.99 0.81
C SER A 10 -2.93 -2.45 2.11
N PRO A 11 -2.26 -1.58 2.86
CA PRO A 11 -1.79 -1.92 4.19
C PRO A 11 -2.98 -2.17 5.12
N LEU A 12 -2.80 -3.06 6.09
CA LEU A 12 -3.69 -3.18 7.24
C LEU A 12 -3.17 -2.24 8.31
N LEU A 13 -3.89 -1.14 8.55
CA LEU A 13 -3.52 -0.18 9.59
C LEU A 13 -3.88 -0.73 10.97
N THR A 14 -3.05 -0.43 11.97
CA THR A 14 -3.33 -0.88 13.36
C THR A 14 -4.42 -0.07 14.04
N GLU A 15 -4.74 1.10 13.50
CA GLU A 15 -5.75 2.01 14.04
C GLU A 15 -6.53 2.68 12.92
N GLU A 16 -7.76 3.08 13.23
CA GLU A 16 -8.64 3.80 12.31
C GLU A 16 -8.17 5.26 12.18
N VAL A 17 -7.93 5.72 10.95
CA VAL A 17 -7.55 7.11 10.65
C VAL A 17 -8.73 7.81 9.97
N PRO A 18 -9.38 8.79 10.63
CA PRO A 18 -10.51 9.51 10.06
C PRO A 18 -10.05 10.44 8.92
N LEU A 19 -10.98 10.80 8.03
CA LEU A 19 -10.69 11.61 6.84
C LEU A 19 -10.21 13.03 7.17
N ASP A 20 -10.65 13.59 8.29
CA ASP A 20 -10.31 14.91 8.81
C ASP A 20 -9.17 14.88 9.85
N CYS A 21 -8.39 13.78 9.90
CA CYS A 21 -7.27 13.65 10.83
C CYS A 21 -6.20 14.73 10.58
N VAL A 22 -5.93 15.54 11.60
CA VAL A 22 -4.86 16.55 11.62
C VAL A 22 -3.72 16.21 12.59
N ASP A 23 -3.82 15.07 13.28
CA ASP A 23 -2.80 14.58 14.20
C ASP A 23 -1.59 14.06 13.41
N GLU A 24 -0.49 14.82 13.46
CA GLU A 24 0.74 14.50 12.75
C GLU A 24 1.33 13.16 13.20
N GLN A 25 1.27 12.81 14.48
CA GLN A 25 1.84 11.54 14.96
C GLN A 25 1.08 10.34 14.39
N LYS A 26 -0.25 10.45 14.34
CA LYS A 26 -1.12 9.44 13.75
C LYS A 26 -0.87 9.28 12.24
N LEU A 27 -0.72 10.40 11.53
CA LEU A 27 -0.38 10.39 10.12
C LEU A 27 1.00 9.78 9.85
N GLN A 28 2.01 10.11 10.67
CA GLN A 28 3.36 9.53 10.57
C GLN A 28 3.34 8.03 10.83
N LYS A 29 2.57 7.57 11.82
CA LYS A 29 2.39 6.14 12.10
C LYS A 29 1.77 5.40 10.91
N MET A 30 0.69 5.94 10.33
CA MET A 30 0.06 5.38 9.12
C MET A 30 1.05 5.28 7.95
N ILE A 31 1.87 6.31 7.74
CA ILE A 31 2.92 6.30 6.71
C ILE A 31 3.94 5.20 7.00
N GLN A 32 4.36 5.05 8.25
CA GLN A 32 5.32 4.03 8.64
C GLN A 32 4.79 2.61 8.45
N GLU A 33 3.54 2.34 8.83
CA GLU A 33 2.87 1.05 8.60
C GLU A 33 2.77 0.74 7.11
N THR A 34 2.45 1.75 6.29
CA THR A 34 2.42 1.62 4.83
C THR A 34 3.81 1.28 4.27
N LYS A 35 4.88 1.90 4.76
CA LYS A 35 6.26 1.59 4.35
C LYS A 35 6.65 0.15 4.72
N SER A 36 6.28 -0.31 5.90
CA SER A 36 6.50 -1.71 6.32
C SER A 36 5.76 -2.69 5.41
N TYR A 37 4.48 -2.41 5.12
CA TYR A 37 3.69 -3.21 4.17
C TYR A 37 4.35 -3.30 2.79
N ILE A 38 4.82 -2.16 2.24
CA ILE A 38 5.52 -2.13 0.96
C ILE A 38 6.77 -3.01 1.02
N LYS A 39 7.57 -2.91 2.09
CA LYS A 39 8.78 -3.72 2.26
C LYS A 39 8.48 -5.21 2.29
N GLU A 40 7.44 -5.61 2.99
CA GLU A 40 7.00 -7.02 3.08
C GLU A 40 6.43 -7.55 1.77
N HIS A 41 5.83 -6.69 0.95
CA HIS A 41 5.17 -7.06 -0.31
C HIS A 41 5.94 -6.64 -1.56
N MET A 42 7.23 -6.28 -1.42
CA MET A 42 8.12 -5.83 -2.51
C MET A 42 8.08 -6.74 -3.73
N ASP A 43 8.11 -8.06 -3.54
CA ASP A 43 8.09 -9.04 -4.63
C ASP A 43 6.77 -9.03 -5.40
N SER A 44 5.65 -8.91 -4.69
CA SER A 44 4.32 -8.80 -5.30
C SER A 44 4.21 -7.49 -6.09
N ILE A 45 4.66 -6.38 -5.51
CA ILE A 45 4.66 -5.07 -6.18
C ILE A 45 5.53 -5.10 -7.43
N THR A 46 6.71 -5.73 -7.35
CA THR A 46 7.64 -5.86 -8.49
C THR A 46 7.00 -6.62 -9.66
N LYS A 47 6.34 -7.74 -9.40
CA LYS A 47 5.62 -8.52 -10.43
C LYS A 47 4.53 -7.70 -11.12
N VAL A 48 3.85 -6.83 -10.38
CA VAL A 48 2.80 -5.94 -10.93
C VAL A 48 3.42 -4.89 -11.83
N VAL A 49 4.51 -4.25 -11.39
CA VAL A 49 5.25 -3.27 -12.19
C VAL A 49 5.78 -3.90 -13.48
N GLU A 50 6.34 -5.11 -13.41
CA GLU A 50 6.80 -5.84 -14.60
C GLU A 50 5.68 -6.17 -15.57
N HIS A 51 4.49 -6.51 -15.06
CA HIS A 51 3.32 -6.78 -15.89
C HIS A 51 2.80 -5.51 -16.58
N LEU A 52 2.82 -4.36 -15.91
CA LEU A 52 2.37 -3.07 -16.46
C LEU A 52 3.32 -2.47 -17.50
N LYS A 53 4.59 -2.89 -17.53
CA LYS A 53 5.59 -2.42 -18.50
C LYS A 53 5.57 -3.16 -19.85
N ARG A 54 4.79 -4.24 -19.97
CA ARG A 54 4.67 -5.06 -21.17
C ARG A 54 3.48 -4.62 -22.02
#